data_AF-A0A7V7MLY7-F1
#
_entry.id   AF-A0A7V7MLY7-F1
#
_cell.length_a   1.000
_cell.length_b   1.000
_cell.length_c   1.000
_cell.angle_alpha   90.00
_cell.angle_beta   90.00
_cell.angle_gamma   90.00
#
_symmetry.space_group_name_H-M   'P 1'
#
loop_
_entity.id
_entity.type
_entity.pdbx_description
1 polymer ?
#
loop_
_entity_poly.entity_id
_entity_poly.type
_entity_poly.pdbx_seq_one_letter_code
_entity_poly.pdbx_strand_id
1 'polypeptide(L)'
;MHAIPEPERSHLESALLFLSRKPEDLAGVLRVLLTPSVLSELARATGRRRSGRMEPSASLADAIGQNPKTREAVVRKLECHAPQIEPPDAKILKPDNLRFFRRQALVSALWQELLRPEEEAWQQVAQNLEAWRDFLGPASEPVEEKPAPRPAPPPPSKKPRHGPRSENQALQQRLRQCQEERNRLQDELGAERQRRQGLREELAETGAERRAERLRATELKRRLESIAAASEREQLLQTEVAETQRQLHVLTQKFQILEEEREDLHGVLEDHDRFQQIPDEEIPSFRDRPLQPEEHALSDRLGALADEGRTPFRVLVVGGGEPQYRHREKLEEYAEVVGFRAHWRMAEYTSWHKEMDRLAADMEQHFDALVILHWNRTTFTRKARAICNKKGQKPCLTCHYEGFVSLRQTLQECLRQLLTLHSQV
;
A
#
# COMPACT_ATOMS: atom_id res chain seq x y z
N MET A 1 7.10 24.69 15.13
CA MET A 1 6.22 24.28 14.03
C MET A 1 5.27 23.25 14.60
N HIS A 2 4.01 23.63 14.82
CA HIS A 2 2.97 22.68 15.20
C HIS A 2 2.62 21.87 13.94
N ALA A 3 2.88 20.57 13.97
CA ALA A 3 2.46 19.69 12.89
C ALA A 3 0.93 19.67 12.85
N ILE A 4 0.36 19.87 11.66
CA ILE A 4 -1.07 19.74 11.43
C ILE A 4 -1.44 18.26 11.66
N PRO A 5 -2.54 17.94 12.38
CA PRO A 5 -2.99 16.56 12.55
C PRO A 5 -3.22 15.88 11.19
N GLU A 6 -2.90 14.59 11.06
CA GLU A 6 -3.14 13.81 9.82
C GLU A 6 -4.54 13.96 9.19
N PRO A 7 -5.66 14.04 9.93
CA PRO A 7 -6.98 14.24 9.31
C PRO A 7 -7.09 15.58 8.55
N GLU A 8 -6.50 16.65 9.09
CA GLU A 8 -6.52 17.98 8.47
C GLU A 8 -5.66 18.04 7.20
N ARG A 9 -4.57 17.26 7.16
CA ARG A 9 -3.73 17.11 5.96
C ARG A 9 -4.47 16.39 4.83
N SER A 10 -5.24 15.35 5.17
CA SER A 10 -6.10 14.62 4.23
C SER A 10 -7.22 15.50 3.67
N HIS A 11 -7.81 16.35 4.50
CA HIS A 11 -8.82 17.32 4.05
C HIS A 11 -8.22 18.35 3.08
N LEU A 12 -7.02 18.87 3.37
CA LEU A 12 -6.34 19.83 2.50
C LEU A 12 -5.99 19.21 1.14
N GLU A 13 -5.57 17.94 1.11
CA GLU A 13 -5.35 17.21 -0.14
C GLU A 13 -6.65 17.06 -0.95
N SER A 14 -7.75 16.72 -0.28
CA SER A 14 -9.07 16.56 -0.90
C SER A 14 -9.61 17.89 -1.43
N ALA A 15 -9.44 18.98 -0.69
CA ALA A 15 -9.82 20.32 -1.11
C ALA A 15 -9.06 20.78 -2.36
N LEU A 16 -7.75 20.56 -2.41
CA LEU A 16 -6.93 20.88 -3.59
C LEU A 16 -7.34 20.06 -4.82
N LEU A 17 -7.70 18.78 -4.62
CA LEU A 17 -8.21 17.94 -5.70
C LEU A 17 -9.58 18.41 -6.20
N PHE A 18 -10.50 18.78 -5.29
CA PHE A 18 -11.81 19.33 -5.65
C PHE A 18 -11.67 20.63 -6.44
N LEU A 19 -10.87 21.57 -5.95
CA LEU A 19 -10.63 22.87 -6.59
C LEU A 19 -9.90 22.73 -7.93
N SER A 20 -9.15 21.65 -8.16
CA SER A 20 -8.50 21.40 -9.46
C SER A 20 -9.49 21.20 -10.63
N ARG A 21 -10.78 20.97 -10.35
CA ARG A 21 -11.87 20.98 -11.36
C ARG A 21 -12.04 22.35 -12.03
N LYS A 22 -11.64 23.43 -11.35
CA LYS A 22 -11.59 24.80 -11.87
C LYS A 22 -10.19 25.39 -11.63
N PRO A 23 -9.26 25.23 -12.59
CA PRO A 23 -7.86 25.62 -12.40
C PRO A 23 -7.64 27.09 -12.03
N GLU A 24 -8.55 27.98 -12.44
CA GLU A 24 -8.51 29.41 -12.11
C GLU A 24 -8.72 29.66 -10.61
N ASP A 25 -9.71 28.99 -10.00
CA ASP A 25 -10.02 29.10 -8.57
C ASP A 25 -8.84 28.56 -7.74
N LEU A 26 -8.30 27.41 -8.14
CA LEU A 26 -7.15 26.79 -7.49
C LEU A 26 -5.89 27.68 -7.62
N ALA A 27 -5.66 28.28 -8.79
CA ALA A 27 -4.55 29.23 -8.96
C ALA A 27 -4.74 30.47 -8.07
N GLY A 28 -5.98 30.94 -7.87
CA GLY A 28 -6.34 31.99 -6.93
C GLY A 28 -5.99 31.64 -5.48
N VAL A 29 -6.40 30.47 -5.01
CA VAL A 29 -6.06 29.95 -3.66
C VAL A 29 -4.55 29.96 -3.46
N LEU A 30 -3.81 29.39 -4.41
CA LEU A 30 -2.35 29.27 -4.31
C LEU A 30 -1.65 30.64 -4.27
N ARG A 31 -2.14 31.64 -5.01
CA ARG A 31 -1.58 33.01 -4.99
C ARG A 31 -1.79 33.74 -3.67
N VAL A 32 -2.90 33.44 -2.99
CA VAL A 32 -3.24 34.08 -1.71
C VAL A 32 -2.44 33.46 -0.56
N LEU A 33 -2.27 32.13 -0.60
CA LEU A 33 -1.66 31.34 0.48
C LEU A 33 -0.14 31.17 0.37
N LEU A 34 0.42 31.15 -0.83
CA LEU A 34 1.86 30.91 -1.05
C LEU A 34 2.54 32.14 -1.66
N THR A 35 3.77 32.40 -1.21
CA THR A 35 4.59 33.48 -1.75
C THR A 35 5.01 33.22 -3.20
N PRO A 36 5.27 34.26 -4.00
CA PRO A 36 5.71 34.11 -5.40
C PRO A 36 6.97 33.26 -5.58
N SER A 37 7.90 33.32 -4.62
CA SER A 37 9.12 32.51 -4.58
C SER A 37 8.82 31.02 -4.41
N VAL A 38 7.93 30.67 -3.48
CA VAL A 38 7.49 29.28 -3.23
C VAL A 38 6.70 28.74 -4.42
N LEU A 39 5.80 29.54 -5.00
CA LEU A 39 5.07 29.17 -6.22
C LEU A 39 6.04 28.91 -7.39
N SER A 40 7.09 29.72 -7.53
CA SER A 40 8.10 29.54 -8.56
C SER A 40 8.97 28.29 -8.33
N GLU A 41 9.33 27.99 -7.07
CA GLU A 41 10.06 26.78 -6.67
C GLU A 41 9.24 25.53 -7.00
N LEU A 42 7.99 25.48 -6.54
CA LEU A 42 7.08 24.35 -6.78
C LEU A 42 6.81 24.18 -8.29
N ALA A 43 6.55 25.26 -9.03
CA ALA A 43 6.30 25.18 -10.47
C ALA A 43 7.53 24.74 -11.29
N ARG A 44 8.75 25.02 -10.80
CA ARG A 44 9.99 24.47 -11.41
C ARG A 44 10.11 22.97 -11.14
N ALA A 45 9.79 22.54 -9.92
CA ALA A 45 9.86 21.13 -9.53
C ALA A 45 8.89 20.23 -10.31
N THR A 46 7.79 20.77 -10.86
CA THR A 46 6.86 19.99 -11.71
C THR A 46 7.36 19.73 -13.12
N GLY A 47 8.49 20.34 -13.55
CA GLY A 47 9.09 20.13 -14.87
C GLY A 47 8.25 20.63 -16.06
N ARG A 48 7.10 21.29 -15.81
CA ARG A 48 6.19 21.80 -16.85
C ARG A 48 6.48 23.24 -17.29
N ARG A 49 7.53 23.87 -16.76
CA ARG A 49 7.89 25.24 -17.10
C ARG A 49 8.62 25.29 -18.45
N ARG A 50 7.86 25.38 -19.56
CA ARG A 50 8.41 25.92 -20.82
C ARG A 50 8.58 27.43 -20.64
N SER A 51 9.73 27.97 -21.03
CA SER A 51 10.03 29.40 -20.94
C SER A 51 8.92 30.25 -21.57
N GLY A 52 8.24 31.06 -20.77
CA GLY A 52 7.55 32.28 -21.24
C GLY A 52 6.03 32.27 -21.44
N ARG A 53 5.22 31.31 -20.96
CA ARG A 53 3.75 31.36 -21.24
C ARG A 53 2.74 31.12 -20.13
N MET A 54 3.11 30.63 -18.93
CA MET A 54 2.11 30.45 -17.84
C MET A 54 2.59 30.98 -16.49
N GLU A 55 1.70 31.65 -15.75
CA GLU A 55 1.95 32.04 -14.36
C GLU A 55 2.25 30.80 -13.50
N PRO A 56 3.17 30.88 -12.52
CA PRO A 56 3.53 29.73 -11.67
C PRO A 56 2.34 29.07 -10.96
N SER A 57 1.36 29.86 -10.51
CA SER A 57 0.13 29.37 -9.88
C SER A 57 -0.78 28.61 -10.85
N ALA A 58 -0.98 29.10 -12.07
CA ALA A 58 -1.76 28.42 -13.11
C ALA A 58 -1.10 27.09 -13.52
N SER A 59 0.23 27.10 -13.71
CA SER A 59 0.98 25.89 -14.02
C SER A 59 0.93 24.85 -12.89
N LEU A 60 0.81 25.28 -11.63
CA LEU A 60 0.66 24.39 -10.49
C LEU A 60 -0.77 23.85 -10.37
N ALA A 61 -1.78 24.68 -10.60
CA ALA A 61 -3.18 24.27 -10.58
C ALA A 61 -3.44 23.11 -11.56
N ASP A 62 -2.91 23.21 -12.79
CA ASP A 62 -3.00 22.13 -13.80
C ASP A 62 -2.28 20.84 -13.38
N ALA A 63 -1.20 20.96 -12.60
CA ALA A 63 -0.37 19.84 -12.19
C ALA A 63 -0.95 19.11 -10.96
N ILE A 64 -1.62 19.83 -10.06
CA ILE A 64 -2.19 19.30 -8.81
C ILE A 64 -3.29 18.25 -9.07
N GLY A 65 -4.14 18.48 -10.07
CA GLY A 65 -5.18 17.51 -10.44
C GLY A 65 -4.64 16.22 -11.06
N GLN A 66 -3.47 16.28 -11.69
CA GLN A 66 -2.92 15.17 -12.48
C GLN A 66 -1.77 14.41 -11.77
N ASN A 67 -1.11 15.04 -10.80
CA ASN A 67 0.10 14.48 -10.17
C ASN A 67 0.00 14.48 -8.64
N PRO A 68 -0.21 13.30 -8.00
CA PRO A 68 -0.32 13.21 -6.55
C PRO A 68 0.94 13.68 -5.82
N LYS A 69 2.14 13.48 -6.39
CA LYS A 69 3.40 13.98 -5.77
C LYS A 69 3.48 15.50 -5.77
N THR A 70 2.96 16.15 -6.81
CA THR A 70 2.88 17.62 -6.85
C THR A 70 1.89 18.12 -5.83
N ARG A 71 0.72 17.47 -5.73
CA ARG A 71 -0.29 17.81 -4.73
C ARG A 71 0.26 17.66 -3.30
N GLU A 72 0.92 16.56 -2.98
CA GLU A 72 1.54 16.35 -1.67
C GLU A 72 2.63 17.40 -1.36
N ALA A 73 3.46 17.77 -2.34
CA ALA A 73 4.47 18.81 -2.16
C ALA A 73 3.86 20.19 -1.90
N VAL A 74 2.74 20.50 -2.55
CA VAL A 74 1.98 21.73 -2.33
C VAL A 74 1.35 21.73 -0.93
N VAL A 75 0.73 20.62 -0.50
CA VAL A 75 0.19 20.44 0.86
C VAL A 75 1.27 20.73 1.91
N ARG A 76 2.45 20.12 1.79
CA ARG A 76 3.56 20.34 2.74
C ARG A 76 4.02 21.80 2.80
N LYS A 77 4.05 22.50 1.66
CA LYS A 77 4.44 23.92 1.64
C LYS A 77 3.33 24.81 2.21
N LEU A 78 2.06 24.46 1.98
CA LEU A 78 0.92 25.15 2.58
C LEU A 78 0.93 25.02 4.10
N GLU A 79 1.24 23.85 4.66
CA GLU A 79 1.44 23.65 6.11
C GLU A 79 2.53 24.56 6.67
N CYS A 80 3.66 24.69 5.97
CA CYS A 80 4.76 25.57 6.40
C CYS A 80 4.37 27.06 6.39
N HIS A 81 3.36 27.44 5.61
CA HIS A 81 2.88 28.82 5.46
C HIS A 81 1.48 29.01 6.07
N ALA A 82 1.06 28.10 6.94
CA ALA A 82 -0.24 28.20 7.60
C ALA A 82 -0.36 29.54 8.36
N PRO A 83 -1.48 30.27 8.21
CA PRO A 83 -1.68 31.53 8.90
C PRO A 83 -1.69 31.31 10.42
N GLN A 84 -0.95 32.15 11.15
CA GLN A 84 -0.79 32.04 12.61
C GLN A 84 -1.83 32.85 13.40
N ILE A 85 -2.82 33.42 12.72
CA ILE A 85 -3.85 34.29 13.32
C ILE A 85 -5.16 33.51 13.33
N GLU A 86 -5.93 33.61 14.41
CA GLU A 86 -7.25 32.99 14.49
C GLU A 86 -8.22 33.58 13.45
N PRO A 87 -9.04 32.74 12.81
CA PRO A 87 -10.03 33.20 11.85
C PRO A 87 -11.08 34.08 12.53
N PRO A 88 -11.55 35.16 11.89
CA PRO A 88 -12.73 35.88 12.36
C PRO A 88 -13.99 35.00 12.23
N ASP A 89 -15.00 35.26 13.07
CA ASP A 89 -16.28 34.53 13.02
C ASP A 89 -16.94 34.67 11.63
N ALA A 90 -17.39 33.55 11.05
CA ALA A 90 -18.04 33.52 9.75
C ALA A 90 -19.26 34.47 9.66
N LYS A 91 -19.94 34.72 10.79
CA LYS A 91 -21.11 35.61 10.85
C LYS A 91 -20.78 37.08 10.58
N ILE A 92 -19.54 37.50 10.81
CA ILE A 92 -19.09 38.89 10.63
C ILE A 92 -18.37 39.12 9.28
N LEU A 93 -18.01 38.04 8.57
CA LEU A 93 -17.41 38.04 7.22
C LEU A 93 -18.44 38.32 6.10
N LYS A 94 -19.16 39.43 6.23
CA LYS A 94 -20.09 39.92 5.20
C LYS A 94 -19.39 40.93 4.27
N PRO A 95 -19.79 41.06 2.99
CA PRO A 95 -19.18 41.99 2.03
C PRO A 95 -18.99 43.42 2.58
N ASP A 96 -19.99 43.95 3.29
CA ASP A 96 -19.98 45.30 3.86
C ASP A 96 -18.91 45.51 4.95
N ASN A 97 -18.43 44.41 5.55
CA ASN A 97 -17.51 44.43 6.67
C ASN A 97 -16.06 44.10 6.26
N LEU A 98 -15.82 43.63 5.04
CA LEU A 98 -14.51 43.13 4.59
C LEU A 98 -13.39 44.17 4.73
N ARG A 99 -13.70 45.44 4.48
CA ARG A 99 -12.76 46.57 4.61
C ARG A 99 -12.19 46.78 6.02
N PHE A 100 -12.84 46.22 7.05
CA PHE A 100 -12.40 46.34 8.44
C PHE A 100 -11.46 45.19 8.88
N PHE A 101 -11.32 44.15 8.05
CA PHE A 101 -10.45 43.02 8.35
C PHE A 101 -9.07 43.22 7.72
N ARG A 102 -8.04 42.83 8.46
CA ARG A 102 -6.68 42.71 7.90
C ARG A 102 -6.66 41.55 6.93
N ARG A 103 -5.90 41.67 5.84
CA ARG A 103 -5.63 40.59 4.86
C ARG A 103 -5.37 39.25 5.54
N GLN A 104 -4.50 39.21 6.55
CA GLN A 104 -4.13 37.98 7.25
C GLN A 104 -5.31 37.28 7.93
N ALA A 105 -6.32 38.02 8.41
CA ALA A 105 -7.52 37.45 9.01
C ALA A 105 -8.44 36.81 7.93
N LEU A 106 -8.57 37.44 6.77
CA LEU A 106 -9.30 36.88 5.62
C LEU A 106 -8.60 35.63 5.07
N VAL A 107 -7.26 35.65 5.01
CA VAL A 107 -6.45 34.49 4.63
C VAL A 107 -6.62 33.34 5.63
N SER A 108 -6.71 33.63 6.93
CA SER A 108 -6.98 32.62 7.96
C SER A 108 -8.39 32.01 7.84
N ALA A 109 -9.39 32.82 7.48
CA ALA A 109 -10.74 32.32 7.21
C ALA A 109 -10.76 31.33 6.02
N LEU A 110 -10.11 31.69 4.90
CA LEU A 110 -10.00 30.77 3.74
C LEU A 110 -9.25 29.48 4.10
N TRP A 111 -8.18 29.60 4.89
CA TRP A 111 -7.42 28.44 5.36
C TRP A 111 -8.29 27.47 6.16
N GLN A 112 -9.14 27.99 7.05
CA GLN A 112 -10.03 27.18 7.88
C GLN A 112 -11.14 26.51 7.07
N GLU A 113 -11.67 27.17 6.05
CA GLU A 113 -12.64 26.55 5.13
C GLU A 113 -12.00 25.43 4.29
N LEU A 114 -10.72 25.55 3.93
CA LEU A 114 -9.97 24.48 3.23
C LEU A 114 -9.72 23.24 4.10
N LEU A 115 -9.67 23.38 5.43
CA LEU A 115 -9.47 22.28 6.36
C LEU A 115 -10.76 21.54 6.72
N ARG A 116 -11.93 22.06 6.33
CA ARG A 116 -13.21 21.38 6.53
C ARG A 116 -13.36 20.22 5.53
N PRO A 117 -13.98 19.09 5.94
CA PRO A 117 -14.17 17.93 5.07
C PRO A 117 -15.33 18.07 4.07
N GLU A 118 -16.09 19.15 4.13
CA GLU A 118 -17.35 19.32 3.40
C GLU A 118 -17.13 19.98 2.04
N GLU A 119 -17.72 19.43 0.96
CA GLU A 119 -17.63 20.04 -0.38
C GLU A 119 -18.24 21.45 -0.43
N GLU A 120 -19.27 21.72 0.37
CA GLU A 120 -19.90 23.04 0.51
C GLU A 120 -18.88 24.09 0.98
N ALA A 121 -18.00 23.72 1.91
CA ALA A 121 -16.93 24.61 2.38
C ALA A 121 -15.92 24.92 1.27
N TRP A 122 -15.58 23.96 0.42
CA TRP A 122 -14.65 24.19 -0.69
C TRP A 122 -15.28 25.01 -1.82
N GLN A 123 -16.59 24.88 -2.04
CA GLN A 123 -17.33 25.78 -2.92
C GLN A 123 -17.36 27.20 -2.35
N GLN A 124 -17.52 27.34 -1.02
CA GLN A 124 -17.49 28.62 -0.33
C GLN A 124 -16.12 29.30 -0.47
N VAL A 125 -15.02 28.55 -0.41
CA VAL A 125 -13.65 29.09 -0.67
C VAL A 125 -13.56 29.76 -2.05
N ALA A 126 -14.09 29.12 -3.10
CA ALA A 126 -14.08 29.69 -4.44
C ALA A 126 -14.94 30.97 -4.54
N GLN A 127 -16.11 30.98 -3.90
CA GLN A 127 -16.98 32.15 -3.83
C GLN A 127 -16.34 33.31 -3.06
N ASN A 128 -15.71 33.00 -1.92
CA ASN A 128 -15.02 33.96 -1.07
C ASN A 128 -13.78 34.54 -1.77
N LEU A 129 -13.05 33.75 -2.55
CA LEU A 129 -11.92 34.25 -3.34
C LEU A 129 -12.33 35.32 -4.36
N GLU A 130 -13.45 35.12 -5.05
CA GLU A 130 -13.96 36.10 -6.01
C GLU A 130 -14.52 37.32 -5.28
N ALA A 131 -15.32 37.12 -4.22
CA ALA A 131 -15.91 38.21 -3.44
C ALA A 131 -14.88 39.06 -2.70
N TRP A 132 -13.74 38.47 -2.29
CA TRP A 132 -12.71 39.14 -1.49
C TRP A 132 -11.48 39.53 -2.32
N ARG A 133 -11.56 39.41 -3.66
CA ARG A 133 -10.44 39.61 -4.59
C ARG A 133 -9.71 40.94 -4.38
N ASP A 134 -10.45 42.02 -4.13
CA ASP A 134 -9.91 43.36 -3.91
C ASP A 134 -9.16 43.51 -2.57
N PHE A 135 -9.39 42.59 -1.62
CA PHE A 135 -8.82 42.63 -0.27
C PHE A 135 -7.70 41.60 -0.06
N LEU A 136 -7.69 40.52 -0.87
CA LEU A 136 -6.79 39.40 -0.64
C LEU A 136 -5.40 39.59 -1.23
N GLY A 137 -5.23 40.19 -2.41
CA GLY A 137 -3.91 40.42 -3.05
C GLY A 137 -2.98 39.18 -3.14
N PRO A 138 -1.87 39.23 -3.89
CA PRO A 138 -0.87 38.17 -3.83
C PRO A 138 -0.20 38.13 -2.45
N ALA A 139 0.25 36.95 -2.00
CA ALA A 139 1.05 36.84 -0.78
C ALA A 139 2.34 37.66 -0.92
N SER A 140 2.59 38.56 0.04
CA SER A 140 3.82 39.37 0.08
C SER A 140 5.01 38.52 0.51
N GLU A 141 6.18 38.75 -0.10
CA GLU A 141 7.43 38.19 0.44
C GLU A 141 7.70 38.79 1.83
N PRO A 142 8.22 38.00 2.78
CA PRO A 142 8.68 38.56 4.03
C PRO A 142 9.79 39.57 3.72
N VAL A 143 9.59 40.83 4.12
CA VAL A 143 10.63 41.85 4.06
C VAL A 143 11.77 41.35 4.93
N GLU A 144 12.92 41.03 4.32
CA GLU A 144 14.15 40.77 5.05
C GLU A 144 14.51 42.05 5.82
N GLU A 145 14.11 42.12 7.09
CA GLU A 145 14.69 43.06 8.03
C GLU A 145 16.19 42.75 8.10
N LYS A 146 17.00 43.62 7.49
CA LYS A 146 18.45 43.63 7.70
C LYS A 146 18.69 43.59 9.21
N PRO A 147 19.38 42.57 9.74
CA PRO A 147 19.59 42.49 11.17
C PRO A 147 20.46 43.68 11.60
N ALA A 148 19.93 44.51 12.50
CA ALA A 148 20.69 45.50 13.23
C ALA A 148 21.84 44.80 13.99
N PRO A 149 23.01 45.43 14.13
CA PRO A 149 24.16 44.82 14.79
C PRO A 149 23.83 44.54 16.26
N ARG A 150 23.78 43.25 16.63
CA ARG A 150 23.58 42.85 18.02
C ARG A 150 24.82 43.22 18.87
N PRO A 151 24.64 43.75 20.09
CA PRO A 151 25.73 43.90 21.05
C PRO A 151 26.23 42.52 21.51
N ALA A 152 27.52 42.43 21.78
CA ALA A 152 28.23 41.20 22.10
C ALA A 152 27.61 40.44 23.30
N PRO A 153 27.48 39.10 23.24
CA PRO A 153 26.95 38.31 24.34
C PRO A 153 27.96 38.19 25.49
N PRO A 154 27.50 38.12 26.76
CA PRO A 154 28.36 37.83 27.90
C PRO A 154 28.87 36.37 27.85
N PRO A 155 30.01 36.07 28.50
CA PRO A 155 30.69 34.80 28.34
C PRO A 155 29.84 33.64 28.90
N PRO A 156 29.84 32.46 28.23
CA PRO A 156 29.03 31.32 28.64
C PRO A 156 29.56 30.71 29.94
N SER A 157 28.64 30.48 30.88
CA SER A 157 28.89 29.69 32.08
C SER A 157 29.23 28.25 31.70
N LYS A 158 30.32 27.75 32.29
CA LYS A 158 30.88 26.43 32.02
C LYS A 158 29.94 25.33 32.53
N LYS A 159 29.17 24.73 31.62
CA LYS A 159 28.75 23.33 31.76
C LYS A 159 29.92 22.41 31.36
N PRO A 160 30.05 21.20 31.95
CA PRO A 160 31.19 20.33 31.71
C PRO A 160 31.19 19.90 30.24
N ARG A 161 32.19 20.39 29.48
CA ARG A 161 32.43 19.96 28.11
C ARG A 161 32.98 18.54 28.12
N HIS A 162 32.27 17.61 27.49
CA HIS A 162 32.91 16.41 26.99
C HIS A 162 34.04 16.84 26.03
N GLY A 163 35.21 16.20 26.11
CA GLY A 163 36.41 16.68 25.42
C GLY A 163 36.22 16.79 23.90
N PRO A 164 36.94 17.71 23.21
CA PRO A 164 36.80 17.95 21.76
C PRO A 164 37.09 16.71 20.89
N ARG A 165 37.70 15.66 21.46
CA ARG A 165 37.89 14.36 20.81
C ARG A 165 36.62 13.51 20.76
N SER A 166 35.79 13.50 21.81
CA SER A 166 34.54 12.71 21.81
C SER A 166 33.48 13.35 20.93
N GLU A 167 33.42 14.69 20.88
CA GLU A 167 32.55 15.41 19.96
C GLU A 167 32.93 15.17 18.49
N ASN A 168 34.23 15.16 18.16
CA ASN A 168 34.70 14.81 16.82
C ASN A 168 34.35 13.36 16.43
N GLN A 169 34.47 12.41 17.36
CA GLN A 169 34.09 11.02 17.09
C GLN A 169 32.57 10.88 16.86
N ALA A 170 31.75 11.54 17.66
CA ALA A 170 30.30 11.55 17.48
C ALA A 170 29.87 12.22 16.15
N LEU A 171 30.54 13.30 15.75
CA LEU A 171 30.32 13.96 14.47
C LEU A 171 30.75 13.09 13.28
N GLN A 172 31.87 12.37 13.40
CA GLN A 172 32.33 11.43 12.36
C GLN A 172 31.36 10.24 12.21
N GLN A 173 30.82 9.72 13.31
CA GLN A 173 29.81 8.66 13.27
C GLN A 173 28.51 9.15 12.62
N ARG A 174 28.03 10.35 12.96
CA ARG A 174 26.86 10.96 12.30
C ARG A 174 27.09 11.19 10.81
N LEU A 175 28.28 11.63 10.41
CA LEU A 175 28.63 11.78 8.99
C LEU A 175 28.57 10.45 8.24
N ARG A 176 29.04 9.35 8.84
CA ARG A 176 28.94 8.01 8.25
C ARG A 176 27.48 7.56 8.13
N GLN A 177 26.69 7.72 9.18
CA GLN A 177 25.25 7.40 9.16
C GLN A 177 24.51 8.19 8.07
N CYS A 178 24.76 9.49 7.96
CA CYS A 178 24.16 10.31 6.90
C CYS A 178 24.64 9.90 5.50
N GLN A 179 25.89 9.43 5.34
CA GLN A 179 26.39 8.91 4.07
C GLN A 179 25.73 7.58 3.69
N GLU A 180 25.56 6.68 4.66
CA GLU A 180 24.85 5.41 4.49
C GLU A 180 23.38 5.64 4.12
N GLU A 181 22.69 6.53 4.84
CA GLU A 181 21.31 6.92 4.52
C GLU A 181 21.20 7.58 3.14
N ARG A 182 22.14 8.45 2.77
CA ARG A 182 22.16 9.06 1.44
C ARG A 182 22.30 8.02 0.34
N ASN A 183 23.20 7.05 0.52
CA ASN A 183 23.39 5.98 -0.45
C ASN A 183 22.14 5.11 -0.56
N ARG A 184 21.54 4.72 0.58
CA ARG A 184 20.26 3.99 0.62
C ARG A 184 19.14 4.73 -0.13
N LEU A 185 18.96 6.02 0.14
CA LEU A 185 17.95 6.84 -0.55
C LEU A 185 18.24 6.98 -2.05
N GLN A 186 19.51 7.00 -2.44
CA GLN A 186 19.91 7.06 -3.84
C GLN A 186 19.61 5.74 -4.58
N ASP A 187 19.80 4.60 -3.91
CA ASP A 187 19.45 3.27 -4.44
C ASP A 187 17.92 3.12 -4.56
N GLU A 188 17.17 3.53 -3.54
CA GLU A 188 15.69 3.55 -3.55
C GLU A 188 15.17 4.45 -4.69
N LEU A 189 15.78 5.62 -4.92
CA LEU A 189 15.44 6.50 -6.03
C LEU A 189 15.76 5.86 -7.40
N GLY A 190 16.86 5.10 -7.48
CA GLY A 190 17.24 4.34 -8.67
C GLY A 190 16.20 3.28 -9.02
N ALA A 191 15.78 2.48 -8.04
CA ALA A 191 14.75 1.46 -8.18
C ALA A 191 13.40 2.08 -8.61
N GLU A 192 12.99 3.20 -8.00
CA GLU A 192 11.76 3.89 -8.39
C GLU A 192 11.83 4.47 -9.81
N ARG A 193 12.99 4.96 -10.25
CA ARG A 193 13.17 5.42 -11.64
C ARG A 193 13.01 4.27 -12.63
N GLN A 194 13.61 3.12 -12.35
CA GLN A 194 13.46 1.92 -13.18
C GLN A 194 12.01 1.45 -13.23
N ARG A 195 11.34 1.37 -12.08
CA ARG A 195 9.91 1.02 -12.00
C ARG A 195 9.04 1.95 -12.83
N ARG A 196 9.26 3.27 -12.73
CA ARG A 196 8.52 4.28 -13.53
C ARG A 196 8.80 4.18 -15.02
N GLN A 197 10.02 3.81 -15.38
CA GLN A 197 10.36 3.58 -16.78
C GLN A 197 9.61 2.35 -17.32
N GLY A 198 9.61 1.24 -16.58
CA GLY A 198 8.83 0.04 -16.95
C GLY A 198 7.35 0.35 -17.14
N LEU A 199 6.73 1.07 -16.20
CA LEU A 199 5.33 1.50 -16.33
C LEU A 199 5.07 2.40 -17.55
N ARG A 200 6.04 3.25 -17.94
CA ARG A 200 5.91 4.09 -19.14
C ARG A 200 6.01 3.26 -20.42
N GLU A 201 6.86 2.25 -20.42
CA GLU A 201 7.02 1.31 -21.53
C GLU A 201 5.73 0.48 -21.71
N GLU A 202 5.17 -0.05 -20.63
CA GLU A 202 3.87 -0.75 -20.64
C GLU A 202 2.71 0.15 -21.13
N LEU A 203 2.66 1.42 -20.69
CA LEU A 203 1.66 2.37 -21.18
C LEU A 203 1.85 2.72 -22.66
N ALA A 204 3.10 2.77 -23.13
CA ALA A 204 3.40 3.01 -24.53
C ALA A 204 3.00 1.82 -25.40
N GLU A 205 3.24 0.60 -24.92
CA GLU A 205 2.89 -0.66 -25.57
C GLU A 205 1.37 -0.82 -25.68
N THR A 206 0.64 -0.72 -24.57
CA THR A 206 -0.84 -0.73 -24.57
C THR A 206 -1.44 0.38 -25.43
N GLY A 207 -0.81 1.57 -25.45
CA GLY A 207 -1.18 2.65 -26.36
C GLY A 207 -0.93 2.32 -27.84
N ALA A 208 0.11 1.55 -28.15
CA ALA A 208 0.41 1.08 -29.50
C ALA A 208 -0.57 -0.01 -29.95
N GLU A 209 -0.88 -0.97 -29.09
CA GLU A 209 -1.90 -2.00 -29.33
C GLU A 209 -3.26 -1.38 -29.65
N ARG A 210 -3.71 -0.42 -28.83
CA ARG A 210 -4.97 0.30 -29.08
C ARG A 210 -4.99 1.04 -30.43
N ARG A 211 -3.84 1.58 -30.85
CA ARG A 211 -3.73 2.22 -32.17
C ARG A 211 -3.77 1.18 -33.30
N ALA A 212 -3.09 0.05 -33.12
CA ALA A 212 -3.11 -1.05 -34.08
C ALA A 212 -4.51 -1.63 -34.27
N GLU A 213 -5.26 -1.84 -33.18
CA GLU A 213 -6.67 -2.29 -33.25
C GLU A 213 -7.56 -1.28 -33.98
N ARG A 214 -7.38 0.03 -33.72
CA ARG A 214 -8.11 1.07 -34.45
C ARG A 214 -7.81 1.02 -35.95
N LEU A 215 -6.55 0.85 -36.33
CA LEU A 215 -6.17 0.71 -37.73
C LEU A 215 -6.81 -0.54 -38.34
N ARG A 216 -6.73 -1.69 -37.67
CA ARG A 216 -7.39 -2.94 -38.08
C ARG A 216 -8.90 -2.73 -38.29
N ALA A 217 -9.58 -2.07 -37.37
CA ALA A 217 -11.01 -1.77 -37.49
C ALA A 217 -11.33 -0.85 -38.68
N THR A 218 -10.49 0.16 -38.94
CA THR A 218 -10.66 1.03 -40.11
C THR A 218 -10.41 0.29 -41.43
N GLU A 219 -9.41 -0.58 -41.49
CA GLU A 219 -9.13 -1.43 -42.66
C GLU A 219 -10.27 -2.42 -42.89
N LEU A 220 -10.77 -3.04 -41.83
CA LEU A 220 -11.92 -3.94 -41.88
C LEU A 220 -13.15 -3.23 -42.44
N LYS A 221 -13.46 -2.02 -41.94
CA LYS A 221 -14.56 -1.20 -42.46
C LYS A 221 -14.41 -0.93 -43.95
N ARG A 222 -13.21 -0.53 -44.38
CA ARG A 222 -12.92 -0.27 -45.80
C ARG A 222 -13.06 -1.53 -46.66
N ARG A 223 -12.62 -2.70 -46.15
CA ARG A 223 -12.80 -3.99 -46.83
C ARG A 223 -14.29 -4.33 -46.99
N LEU A 224 -15.09 -4.16 -45.92
CA LEU A 224 -16.53 -4.41 -45.96
C LEU A 224 -17.26 -3.51 -46.96
N GLU A 225 -16.85 -2.25 -47.06
CA GLU A 225 -17.37 -1.30 -48.06
C GLU A 225 -17.02 -1.70 -49.50
N SER A 226 -15.87 -2.36 -49.72
CA SER A 226 -15.43 -2.80 -51.05
C SER A 226 -16.06 -4.11 -51.53
N ILE A 227 -16.61 -4.93 -50.63
CA ILE A 227 -17.26 -6.20 -50.97
C ILE A 227 -18.69 -5.92 -51.44
N ALA A 228 -19.02 -6.30 -52.68
CA ALA A 228 -20.34 -6.12 -53.27
C ALA A 228 -21.33 -7.23 -52.88
N ALA A 229 -20.84 -8.46 -52.66
CA ALA A 229 -21.68 -9.61 -52.31
C ALA A 229 -22.04 -9.60 -50.81
N ALA A 230 -23.33 -9.65 -50.50
CA ALA A 230 -23.81 -9.65 -49.12
C ALA A 230 -23.34 -10.88 -48.32
N SER A 231 -23.28 -12.05 -48.97
CA SER A 231 -22.82 -13.31 -48.36
C SER A 231 -21.36 -13.28 -47.94
N GLU A 232 -20.47 -12.70 -48.76
CA GLU A 232 -19.05 -12.56 -48.43
C GLU A 232 -18.83 -11.55 -47.30
N ARG A 233 -19.62 -10.46 -47.29
CA ARG A 233 -19.59 -9.48 -46.19
C ARG A 233 -20.03 -10.12 -44.87
N GLU A 234 -21.07 -10.94 -44.89
CA GLU A 234 -21.59 -11.64 -43.72
C GLU A 234 -20.58 -12.67 -43.17
N GLN A 235 -19.96 -13.48 -44.02
CA GLN A 235 -18.92 -14.44 -43.62
C GLN A 235 -17.71 -13.76 -42.96
N LEU A 236 -17.28 -12.62 -43.52
CA LEU A 236 -16.15 -11.87 -43.00
C LEU A 236 -16.48 -11.23 -41.63
N LEU A 237 -17.69 -10.70 -41.47
CA LEU A 237 -18.19 -10.22 -40.17
C LEU A 237 -18.30 -11.34 -39.13
N GLN A 238 -18.82 -12.51 -39.51
CA GLN A 238 -18.93 -13.66 -38.61
C GLN A 238 -17.55 -14.12 -38.11
N THR A 239 -16.55 -14.12 -38.99
CA THR A 239 -15.17 -14.49 -38.63
C THR A 239 -14.57 -13.51 -37.62
N GLU A 240 -14.73 -12.21 -37.84
CA GLU A 240 -14.23 -11.17 -36.94
C GLU A 240 -14.96 -11.15 -35.58
N VAL A 241 -16.28 -11.42 -35.58
CA VAL A 241 -17.05 -11.60 -34.33
C VAL A 241 -16.52 -12.80 -33.54
N ALA A 242 -16.27 -13.93 -34.19
CA ALA A 242 -15.74 -15.12 -33.53
C ALA A 242 -14.31 -14.92 -32.99
N GLU A 243 -13.47 -14.14 -33.69
CA GLU A 243 -12.15 -13.77 -33.18
C GLU A 243 -12.24 -12.83 -31.97
N THR A 244 -13.07 -11.80 -32.05
CA THR A 244 -13.30 -10.83 -30.96
C THR A 244 -13.87 -11.51 -29.71
N GLN A 245 -14.81 -12.43 -29.88
CA GLN A 245 -15.37 -13.21 -28.76
C GLN A 245 -14.32 -14.08 -28.06
N ARG A 246 -13.41 -14.70 -28.82
CA ARG A 246 -12.29 -15.47 -28.26
C ARG A 246 -11.34 -14.56 -27.47
N GLN A 247 -10.99 -13.40 -28.01
CA GLN A 247 -10.16 -12.43 -27.31
C GLN A 247 -10.82 -11.92 -26.03
N LEU A 248 -12.11 -11.57 -26.09
CA LEU A 248 -12.88 -11.15 -24.93
C LEU A 248 -12.90 -12.23 -23.86
N HIS A 249 -13.10 -13.50 -24.23
CA HIS A 249 -13.07 -14.60 -23.27
C HIS A 249 -11.73 -14.72 -22.55
N VAL A 250 -10.61 -14.64 -23.29
CA VAL A 250 -9.27 -14.67 -22.71
C VAL A 250 -9.03 -13.46 -21.79
N LEU A 251 -9.47 -12.26 -22.20
CA LEU A 251 -9.36 -11.05 -21.38
C LEU A 251 -10.20 -11.15 -20.11
N THR A 252 -11.42 -11.69 -20.19
CA THR A 252 -12.27 -11.95 -19.02
C THR A 252 -11.60 -12.91 -18.05
N GLN A 253 -11.01 -14.02 -18.53
CA GLN A 253 -10.25 -14.93 -17.68
C GLN A 253 -9.06 -14.24 -17.01
N LYS A 254 -8.29 -13.45 -17.76
CA LYS A 254 -7.16 -12.67 -17.20
C LYS A 254 -7.63 -11.67 -16.16
N PHE A 255 -8.74 -10.97 -16.42
CA PHE A 255 -9.30 -10.01 -15.48
C PHE A 255 -9.76 -10.68 -14.20
N GLN A 256 -10.42 -11.83 -14.28
CA GLN A 256 -10.82 -12.61 -13.12
C GLN A 256 -9.61 -13.06 -12.28
N ILE A 257 -8.53 -13.51 -12.93
CA ILE A 257 -7.27 -13.84 -12.24
C ILE A 257 -6.70 -12.62 -11.52
N LEU A 258 -6.67 -11.46 -12.18
CA LEU A 258 -6.18 -10.22 -11.57
C LEU A 258 -7.06 -9.73 -10.41
N GLU A 259 -8.37 -9.91 -10.50
CA GLU A 259 -9.29 -9.60 -9.38
C GLU A 259 -9.04 -10.53 -8.19
N GLU A 260 -8.89 -11.83 -8.43
CA GLU A 260 -8.52 -12.80 -7.40
C GLU A 260 -7.16 -12.44 -6.77
N GLU A 261 -6.14 -12.10 -7.57
CA GLU A 261 -4.83 -11.68 -7.07
C GLU A 261 -4.89 -10.36 -6.28
N ARG A 262 -5.71 -9.41 -6.72
CA ARG A 262 -5.93 -8.14 -6.00
C ARG A 262 -6.58 -8.37 -4.64
N GLU A 263 -7.62 -9.20 -4.60
CA GLU A 263 -8.30 -9.56 -3.35
C GLU A 263 -7.37 -10.33 -2.41
N ASP A 264 -6.59 -11.26 -2.97
CA ASP A 264 -5.55 -11.98 -2.24
C ASP A 264 -4.58 -10.96 -1.61
N LEU A 265 -4.01 -10.05 -2.40
CA LEU A 265 -3.09 -8.98 -1.96
C LEU A 265 -3.68 -8.05 -0.90
N HIS A 266 -4.96 -7.70 -1.00
CA HIS A 266 -5.64 -6.93 0.04
C HIS A 266 -5.69 -7.71 1.35
N GLY A 267 -6.06 -9.00 1.30
CA GLY A 267 -6.05 -9.87 2.46
C GLY A 267 -4.67 -9.97 3.12
N VAL A 268 -3.61 -10.02 2.31
CA VAL A 268 -2.22 -10.03 2.78
C VAL A 268 -1.88 -8.79 3.59
N LEU A 269 -2.22 -7.61 3.06
CA LEU A 269 -1.84 -6.34 3.67
C LEU A 269 -2.59 -6.14 5.00
N GLU A 270 -3.87 -6.48 5.05
CA GLU A 270 -4.65 -6.45 6.30
C GLU A 270 -4.07 -7.41 7.37
N ASP A 271 -3.71 -8.62 6.96
CA ASP A 271 -3.14 -9.62 7.86
C ASP A 271 -1.70 -9.24 8.29
N HIS A 272 -0.91 -8.58 7.43
CA HIS A 272 0.44 -8.14 7.75
C HIS A 272 0.49 -7.22 8.97
N ASP A 273 -0.41 -6.25 9.04
CA ASP A 273 -0.51 -5.32 10.17
C ASP A 273 -0.92 -6.05 11.45
N ARG A 274 -1.84 -7.01 11.35
CA ARG A 274 -2.26 -7.85 12.50
C ARG A 274 -1.10 -8.72 13.00
N PHE A 275 -0.29 -9.27 12.10
CA PHE A 275 0.84 -10.13 12.48
C PHE A 275 2.01 -9.37 13.09
N GLN A 276 2.27 -8.13 12.67
CA GLN A 276 3.26 -7.28 13.34
C GLN A 276 2.87 -6.96 14.79
N GLN A 277 1.58 -7.04 15.12
CA GLN A 277 1.07 -6.76 16.47
C GLN A 277 1.04 -8.01 17.37
N ILE A 278 1.32 -9.21 16.86
CA ILE A 278 1.38 -10.41 17.70
C ILE A 278 2.64 -10.32 18.58
N PRO A 279 2.50 -10.37 19.91
CA PRO A 279 3.64 -10.31 20.82
C PRO A 279 4.56 -11.52 20.64
N ASP A 280 5.84 -11.32 20.95
CA ASP A 280 6.82 -12.39 20.94
C ASP A 280 6.50 -13.42 22.02
N GLU A 281 6.07 -14.61 21.59
CA GLU A 281 5.76 -15.75 22.45
C GLU A 281 7.02 -16.64 22.55
N GLU A 282 7.63 -16.69 23.74
CA GLU A 282 8.65 -17.69 24.03
C GLU A 282 7.95 -19.02 24.40
N ILE A 283 8.05 -20.00 23.51
CA ILE A 283 7.47 -21.32 23.72
C ILE A 283 8.48 -22.20 24.49
N PRO A 284 8.14 -22.66 25.70
CA PRO A 284 9.02 -23.57 26.45
C PRO A 284 9.27 -24.89 25.70
N SER A 285 10.34 -25.58 26.06
CA SER A 285 10.62 -26.96 25.63
C SER A 285 9.45 -27.90 25.97
N PHE A 286 9.06 -28.73 25.00
CA PHE A 286 8.08 -29.81 25.16
C PHE A 286 8.72 -31.08 25.73
N ARG A 287 10.05 -31.25 25.59
CA ARG A 287 10.77 -32.41 26.16
C ARG A 287 10.78 -32.43 27.68
N ASP A 288 10.72 -31.26 28.30
CA ASP A 288 10.87 -31.10 29.76
C ASP A 288 9.52 -30.92 30.48
N ARG A 289 8.38 -31.02 29.76
CA ARG A 289 7.05 -30.78 30.32
C ARG A 289 6.11 -31.94 30.03
N PRO A 290 5.28 -32.37 31.01
CA PRO A 290 4.25 -33.36 30.74
C PRO A 290 3.25 -32.84 29.70
N LEU A 291 2.91 -33.70 28.74
CA LEU A 291 1.87 -33.44 27.74
C LEU A 291 0.51 -33.22 28.44
N GLN A 292 -0.39 -32.49 27.78
CA GLN A 292 -1.77 -32.38 28.26
C GLN A 292 -2.45 -33.76 28.20
N PRO A 293 -3.49 -34.04 29.01
CA PRO A 293 -4.17 -35.33 29.01
C PRO A 293 -4.66 -35.78 27.61
N GLU A 294 -5.16 -34.84 26.80
CA GLU A 294 -5.60 -35.10 25.43
C GLU A 294 -4.44 -35.46 24.49
N GLU A 295 -3.26 -34.90 24.73
CA GLU A 295 -2.06 -35.15 23.94
C GLU A 295 -1.41 -36.48 24.33
N HIS A 296 -1.45 -36.84 25.61
CA HIS A 296 -1.06 -38.17 26.06
C HIS A 296 -1.94 -39.25 25.41
N ALA A 297 -3.26 -39.08 25.42
CA ALA A 297 -4.17 -40.03 24.76
C ALA A 297 -3.91 -40.17 23.25
N LEU A 298 -3.49 -39.08 22.58
CA LEU A 298 -3.08 -39.13 21.17
C LEU A 298 -1.73 -39.83 20.99
N SER A 299 -0.76 -39.49 21.83
CA SER A 299 0.58 -40.08 21.82
C SER A 299 0.53 -41.59 22.04
N ASP A 300 -0.26 -42.07 23.01
CA ASP A 300 -0.45 -43.49 23.27
C ASP A 300 -1.03 -44.23 22.05
N ARG A 301 -2.01 -43.62 21.38
CA ARG A 301 -2.63 -44.20 20.17
C ARG A 301 -1.66 -44.23 18.99
N LEU A 302 -0.86 -43.19 18.81
CA LEU A 302 0.16 -43.14 17.76
C LEU A 302 1.31 -44.10 18.04
N GLY A 303 1.71 -44.24 19.31
CA GLY A 303 2.69 -45.22 19.78
C GLY A 303 2.24 -46.65 19.50
N ALA A 304 0.98 -46.98 19.80
CA ALA A 304 0.42 -48.30 19.49
C ALA A 304 0.48 -48.62 17.98
N LEU A 305 0.21 -47.64 17.10
CA LEU A 305 0.34 -47.83 15.65
C LEU A 305 1.80 -48.01 15.21
N ALA A 306 2.74 -47.33 15.87
CA ALA A 306 4.17 -47.50 15.60
C ALA A 306 4.67 -48.88 16.04
N ASP A 307 4.19 -49.40 17.18
CA ASP A 307 4.49 -50.75 17.67
C ASP A 307 3.94 -51.84 16.73
N GLU A 308 2.83 -51.56 16.05
CA GLU A 308 2.30 -52.38 14.94
C GLU A 308 3.14 -52.30 13.64
N GLY A 309 4.24 -51.54 13.65
CA GLY A 309 5.14 -51.38 12.51
C GLY A 309 4.63 -50.39 11.45
N ARG A 310 3.60 -49.59 11.74
CA ARG A 310 3.11 -48.56 10.81
C ARG A 310 4.02 -47.35 10.80
N THR A 311 4.10 -46.70 9.64
CA THR A 311 4.84 -45.45 9.50
C THR A 311 4.12 -44.31 10.20
N PRO A 312 4.84 -43.39 10.87
CA PRO A 312 4.23 -42.24 11.54
C PRO A 312 3.57 -41.31 10.51
N PHE A 313 2.44 -40.72 10.89
CA PHE A 313 1.73 -39.75 10.04
C PHE A 313 2.61 -38.55 9.72
N ARG A 314 2.52 -38.07 8.48
CA ARG A 314 3.26 -36.92 7.97
C ARG A 314 2.29 -35.77 7.74
N VAL A 315 2.37 -34.74 8.56
CA VAL A 315 1.53 -33.54 8.48
C VAL A 315 2.34 -32.38 7.90
N LEU A 316 1.82 -31.75 6.85
CA LEU A 316 2.40 -30.53 6.29
C LEU A 316 1.68 -29.31 6.86
N VAL A 317 2.42 -28.40 7.45
CA VAL A 317 1.95 -27.06 7.84
C VAL A 317 2.42 -26.10 6.76
N VAL A 318 1.49 -25.40 6.11
CA VAL A 318 1.82 -24.42 5.06
C VAL A 318 1.34 -23.04 5.46
N GLY A 319 2.19 -22.06 5.20
CA GLY A 319 1.89 -20.64 5.38
C GLY A 319 2.65 -20.04 6.54
N GLY A 320 2.26 -18.82 6.85
CA GLY A 320 2.88 -17.99 7.85
C GLY A 320 4.14 -17.27 7.35
N GLY A 321 4.30 -16.02 7.77
CA GLY A 321 5.49 -15.22 7.52
C GLY A 321 6.62 -15.54 8.49
N GLU A 322 7.73 -14.80 8.36
CA GLU A 322 8.93 -14.94 9.18
C GLU A 322 8.67 -14.96 10.71
N PRO A 323 7.75 -14.13 11.27
CA PRO A 323 7.44 -14.17 12.70
C PRO A 323 6.83 -15.49 13.19
N GLN A 324 6.12 -16.22 12.33
CA GLN A 324 5.53 -17.52 12.69
C GLN A 324 6.52 -18.65 12.40
N TYR A 325 7.32 -18.52 11.33
CA TYR A 325 8.29 -19.53 10.93
C TYR A 325 9.34 -19.82 12.01
N ARG A 326 9.61 -18.87 12.93
CA ARG A 326 10.48 -19.09 14.10
C ARG A 326 10.02 -20.26 14.99
N HIS A 327 8.72 -20.61 14.98
CA HIS A 327 8.20 -21.73 15.77
C HIS A 327 8.35 -23.09 15.05
N ARG A 328 9.01 -23.14 13.90
CA ARG A 328 9.25 -24.38 13.16
C ARG A 328 9.98 -25.43 14.02
N GLU A 329 11.04 -25.04 14.70
CA GLU A 329 11.79 -25.99 15.56
C GLU A 329 10.90 -26.53 16.67
N LYS A 330 10.01 -25.69 17.21
CA LYS A 330 9.02 -26.09 18.23
C LYS A 330 7.93 -27.00 17.68
N LEU A 331 7.54 -26.84 16.43
CA LEU A 331 6.66 -27.77 15.73
C LEU A 331 7.30 -29.14 15.56
N GLU A 332 8.56 -29.17 15.12
CA GLU A 332 9.33 -30.42 14.96
C GLU A 332 9.49 -31.12 16.31
N GLU A 333 9.88 -30.38 17.36
CA GLU A 333 9.97 -30.89 18.74
C GLU A 333 8.62 -31.45 19.24
N TYR A 334 7.53 -30.71 19.03
CA TYR A 334 6.19 -31.16 19.42
C TYR A 334 5.78 -32.45 18.68
N ALA A 335 6.08 -32.54 17.39
CA ALA A 335 5.77 -33.72 16.58
C ALA A 335 6.52 -34.96 17.05
N GLU A 336 7.80 -34.81 17.40
CA GLU A 336 8.61 -35.87 18.00
C GLU A 336 8.01 -36.37 19.32
N VAL A 337 7.63 -35.46 20.22
CA VAL A 337 7.10 -35.82 21.55
C VAL A 337 5.73 -36.52 21.43
N VAL A 338 4.89 -36.11 20.48
CA VAL A 338 3.57 -36.73 20.29
C VAL A 338 3.62 -38.01 19.44
N GLY A 339 4.65 -38.20 18.61
CA GLY A 339 4.84 -39.42 17.81
C GLY A 339 4.37 -39.32 16.35
N PHE A 340 4.43 -38.13 15.74
CA PHE A 340 4.17 -37.94 14.31
C PHE A 340 5.29 -37.13 13.66
N ARG A 341 5.23 -36.92 12.33
CA ARG A 341 6.17 -36.07 11.60
C ARG A 341 5.46 -34.81 11.12
N ALA A 342 6.02 -33.66 11.43
CA ALA A 342 5.53 -32.38 10.94
C ALA A 342 6.58 -31.70 10.07
N HIS A 343 6.15 -31.02 9.01
CA HIS A 343 7.03 -30.13 8.24
C HIS A 343 6.35 -28.77 8.10
N TRP A 344 7.10 -27.69 8.31
CA TRP A 344 6.61 -26.33 8.06
C TRP A 344 7.18 -25.81 6.75
N ARG A 345 6.30 -25.55 5.78
CA ARG A 345 6.63 -24.81 4.56
C ARG A 345 6.16 -23.37 4.68
N MET A 346 7.12 -22.45 4.76
CA MET A 346 6.82 -21.03 4.57
C MET A 346 6.26 -20.85 3.17
N ALA A 347 5.11 -20.20 3.06
CA ALA A 347 4.56 -19.76 1.78
C ALA A 347 4.50 -18.25 1.85
N GLU A 348 5.04 -17.58 0.84
CA GLU A 348 4.94 -16.14 0.72
C GLU A 348 3.68 -15.75 -0.05
N TYR A 349 3.07 -14.67 0.43
CA TYR A 349 1.86 -14.05 -0.10
C TYR A 349 1.93 -13.66 -1.57
N THR A 350 3.12 -13.34 -2.08
CA THR A 350 3.32 -12.84 -3.44
C THR A 350 3.49 -13.95 -4.49
N SER A 351 3.71 -15.20 -4.10
CA SER A 351 4.14 -16.26 -5.03
C SER A 351 3.55 -17.64 -4.81
N TRP A 352 2.55 -17.77 -3.93
CA TRP A 352 1.94 -19.05 -3.56
C TRP A 352 1.41 -19.86 -4.77
N HIS A 353 1.02 -19.20 -5.86
CA HIS A 353 0.55 -19.85 -7.09
C HIS A 353 1.64 -20.73 -7.74
N LYS A 354 2.92 -20.37 -7.60
CA LYS A 354 4.06 -21.17 -8.09
C LYS A 354 4.29 -22.44 -7.26
N GLU A 355 3.83 -22.44 -6.02
CA GLU A 355 3.99 -23.56 -5.09
C GLU A 355 2.83 -24.57 -5.16
N MET A 356 1.77 -24.30 -5.93
CA MET A 356 0.60 -25.19 -6.03
C MET A 356 0.89 -26.53 -6.68
N ASP A 357 1.66 -26.56 -7.77
CA ASP A 357 2.01 -27.81 -8.43
C ASP A 357 2.91 -28.67 -7.54
N ARG A 358 3.83 -28.02 -6.81
CA ARG A 358 4.68 -28.66 -5.83
C ARG A 358 3.87 -29.19 -4.64
N LEU A 359 2.94 -28.39 -4.11
CA LEU A 359 2.02 -28.81 -3.05
C LEU A 359 1.19 -30.01 -3.48
N ALA A 360 0.73 -30.05 -4.73
CA ALA A 360 -0.02 -31.19 -5.26
C ALA A 360 0.83 -32.47 -5.29
N ALA A 361 2.08 -32.38 -5.79
CA ALA A 361 3.00 -33.51 -5.79
C ALA A 361 3.35 -34.00 -4.37
N ASP A 362 3.56 -33.07 -3.45
CA ASP A 362 3.90 -33.37 -2.06
C ASP A 362 2.73 -33.99 -1.29
N MET A 363 1.52 -33.44 -1.45
CA MET A 363 0.33 -34.03 -0.86
C MET A 363 0.01 -35.38 -1.46
N GLU A 364 0.45 -35.69 -2.68
CA GLU A 364 0.28 -37.02 -3.26
C GLU A 364 1.26 -38.04 -2.67
N GLN A 365 2.54 -37.67 -2.54
CA GLN A 365 3.62 -38.64 -2.27
C GLN A 365 4.14 -38.62 -0.82
N HIS A 366 4.10 -37.47 -0.17
CA HIS A 366 4.92 -37.21 1.02
C HIS A 366 4.12 -36.90 2.29
N PHE A 367 2.85 -36.49 2.19
CA PHE A 367 2.07 -36.05 3.35
C PHE A 367 0.68 -36.68 3.40
N ASP A 368 0.21 -36.92 4.62
CA ASP A 368 -1.06 -37.58 4.91
C ASP A 368 -2.15 -36.55 5.26
N ALA A 369 -1.77 -35.38 5.73
CA ALA A 369 -2.67 -34.26 5.99
C ALA A 369 -2.00 -32.89 5.80
N LEU A 370 -2.86 -31.87 5.66
CA LEU A 370 -2.48 -30.48 5.45
C LEU A 370 -3.09 -29.60 6.55
N VAL A 371 -2.26 -28.79 7.20
CA VAL A 371 -2.69 -27.67 8.04
C VAL A 371 -2.28 -26.38 7.35
N ILE A 372 -3.26 -25.56 7.03
CA ILE A 372 -3.07 -24.25 6.43
C ILE A 372 -3.08 -23.23 7.57
N LEU A 373 -1.94 -22.60 7.82
CA LEU A 373 -1.91 -21.44 8.70
C LEU A 373 -2.73 -20.35 8.02
N HIS A 374 -3.78 -19.95 8.71
CA HIS A 374 -4.88 -19.22 8.16
C HIS A 374 -4.45 -17.87 7.60
N TRP A 375 -4.78 -17.71 6.33
CA TRP A 375 -4.65 -16.52 5.50
C TRP A 375 -6.05 -16.30 4.89
N ASN A 376 -7.03 -15.79 5.65
CA ASN A 376 -8.46 -16.06 5.35
C ASN A 376 -9.02 -15.54 4.03
N ARG A 377 -8.23 -14.82 3.24
CA ARG A 377 -8.76 -14.10 2.10
C ARG A 377 -7.98 -14.36 0.83
N THR A 378 -7.19 -15.43 0.81
CA THR A 378 -6.46 -15.84 -0.40
C THR A 378 -7.09 -17.05 -1.09
N THR A 379 -7.11 -17.07 -2.41
CA THR A 379 -7.58 -18.21 -3.21
C THR A 379 -6.74 -19.49 -3.01
N PHE A 380 -5.58 -19.37 -2.34
CA PHE A 380 -4.74 -20.47 -1.87
C PHE A 380 -5.54 -21.54 -1.11
N THR A 381 -6.31 -21.16 -0.09
CA THR A 381 -7.00 -22.13 0.79
C THR A 381 -8.00 -22.98 0.00
N ARG A 382 -8.72 -22.36 -0.94
CA ARG A 382 -9.65 -23.04 -1.85
C ARG A 382 -8.92 -24.05 -2.73
N LYS A 383 -7.80 -23.66 -3.35
CA LYS A 383 -7.01 -24.55 -4.22
C LYS A 383 -6.32 -25.68 -3.45
N ALA A 384 -5.76 -25.39 -2.27
CA ALA A 384 -5.14 -26.38 -1.39
C ALA A 384 -6.14 -27.44 -0.91
N ARG A 385 -7.37 -27.05 -0.54
CA ARG A 385 -8.45 -27.99 -0.24
C ARG A 385 -8.82 -28.84 -1.45
N ALA A 386 -8.91 -28.24 -2.64
CA ALA A 386 -9.20 -28.98 -3.87
C ALA A 386 -8.13 -30.04 -4.16
N ILE A 387 -6.85 -29.75 -3.91
CA ILE A 387 -5.74 -30.72 -4.01
C ILE A 387 -5.96 -31.89 -3.05
N CYS A 388 -6.23 -31.62 -1.76
CA CYS A 388 -6.41 -32.66 -0.75
C CYS A 388 -7.65 -33.55 -0.99
N ASN A 389 -8.70 -32.98 -1.59
CA ASN A 389 -9.93 -33.70 -1.92
C ASN A 389 -9.81 -34.55 -3.19
N LYS A 390 -8.83 -34.29 -4.06
CA LYS A 390 -8.72 -34.94 -5.38
C LYS A 390 -8.30 -36.42 -5.30
N LYS A 391 -7.55 -36.81 -4.26
CA LYS A 391 -7.01 -38.18 -4.10
C LYS A 391 -7.13 -38.62 -2.63
N GLY A 392 -8.11 -39.49 -2.33
CA GLY A 392 -8.22 -40.16 -1.04
C GLY A 392 -8.62 -39.28 0.15
N GLN A 393 -9.31 -38.15 -0.11
CA GLN A 393 -9.82 -37.20 0.88
C GLN A 393 -8.93 -37.05 2.13
N LYS A 394 -7.77 -36.41 1.94
CA LYS A 394 -6.83 -36.15 3.03
C LYS A 394 -7.34 -35.01 3.93
N PRO A 395 -7.21 -35.11 5.27
CA PRO A 395 -7.58 -34.02 6.18
C PRO A 395 -6.88 -32.71 5.79
N CYS A 396 -7.65 -31.64 5.67
CA CYS A 396 -7.18 -30.31 5.32
C CYS A 396 -7.83 -29.27 6.24
N LEU A 397 -7.11 -28.84 7.28
CA LEU A 397 -7.62 -27.91 8.28
C LEU A 397 -7.01 -26.51 8.11
N THR A 398 -7.75 -25.50 8.55
CA THR A 398 -7.30 -24.10 8.56
C THR A 398 -7.09 -23.69 10.02
N CYS A 399 -5.88 -23.21 10.34
CA CYS A 399 -5.48 -22.81 11.69
C CYS A 399 -5.44 -21.29 11.80
N HIS A 400 -6.40 -20.69 12.51
CA HIS A 400 -6.38 -19.26 12.86
C HIS A 400 -5.23 -18.99 13.84
N TYR A 401 -4.07 -18.60 13.31
CA TYR A 401 -2.86 -18.53 14.11
C TYR A 401 -2.88 -17.31 15.06
N GLU A 402 -3.10 -17.59 16.34
CA GLU A 402 -3.08 -16.59 17.44
C GLU A 402 -2.00 -16.90 18.49
N GLY A 403 -1.01 -17.72 18.11
CA GLY A 403 0.00 -18.28 19.00
C GLY A 403 0.12 -19.79 18.84
N PHE A 404 1.16 -20.39 19.41
CA PHE A 404 1.47 -21.80 19.15
C PHE A 404 0.40 -22.76 19.71
N VAL A 405 -0.35 -22.32 20.72
CA VAL A 405 -1.49 -23.06 21.27
C VAL A 405 -2.56 -23.34 20.20
N SER A 406 -2.88 -22.36 19.35
CA SER A 406 -3.87 -22.53 18.28
C SER A 406 -3.42 -23.56 17.23
N LEU A 407 -2.13 -23.59 16.92
CA LEU A 407 -1.53 -24.59 16.04
C LEU A 407 -1.58 -25.99 16.67
N ARG A 408 -1.26 -26.12 17.96
CA ARG A 408 -1.37 -27.40 18.68
C ARG A 408 -2.78 -27.96 18.65
N GLN A 409 -3.79 -27.15 18.96
CA GLN A 409 -5.19 -27.58 18.92
C GLN A 409 -5.59 -28.04 17.52
N THR A 410 -5.17 -27.33 16.49
CA THR A 410 -5.45 -27.70 15.09
C THR A 410 -4.76 -28.99 14.69
N LEU A 411 -3.51 -29.21 15.14
CA LEU A 411 -2.76 -30.44 14.90
C LEU A 411 -3.40 -31.64 15.59
N GLN A 412 -3.86 -31.48 16.85
CA GLN A 412 -4.56 -32.54 17.56
C GLN A 412 -5.83 -32.96 16.83
N GLU A 413 -6.62 -32.00 16.35
CA GLU A 413 -7.81 -32.28 15.54
C GLU A 413 -7.45 -32.98 14.22
N CYS A 414 -6.40 -32.52 13.55
CA CYS A 414 -5.89 -33.14 12.33
C CYS A 414 -5.51 -34.62 12.55
N LEU A 415 -4.79 -34.91 13.64
CA LEU A 415 -4.38 -36.27 14.00
C LEU A 415 -5.57 -37.15 14.36
N ARG A 416 -6.59 -36.62 15.05
CA ARG A 416 -7.85 -37.36 15.33
C ARG A 416 -8.55 -37.77 14.04
N GLN A 417 -8.61 -36.88 13.05
CA GLN A 417 -9.19 -37.20 11.74
C GLN A 417 -8.38 -38.28 11.00
N LEU A 418 -7.05 -38.19 11.01
CA LEU A 418 -6.18 -39.22 10.44
C LEU A 418 -6.38 -40.58 11.11
N LEU A 419 -6.41 -40.62 12.43
CA LEU A 419 -6.67 -41.85 13.20
C LEU A 419 -8.04 -42.45 12.88
N THR A 420 -9.06 -41.61 12.68
CA THR A 420 -10.41 -42.07 12.32
C THR A 420 -10.43 -42.68 10.93
N LEU A 421 -9.82 -42.02 9.94
CA LEU A 421 -9.71 -42.54 8.57
C LEU A 421 -8.97 -43.88 8.52
N HIS A 422 -7.91 -44.05 9.33
CA HIS A 422 -7.15 -45.29 9.40
C HIS A 422 -7.84 -46.41 10.20
N SER A 423 -8.84 -46.09 11.01
CA SER A 423 -9.67 -47.09 11.70
C SER A 423 -10.82 -47.62 10.84
N GLN A 424 -11.13 -46.95 9.72
CA GLN A 424 -12.19 -47.31 8.79
C GLN A 424 -11.70 -48.14 7.58
N VAL A 425 -10.37 -48.26 7.43
CA VAL A 425 -9.68 -49.08 6.43
C VAL A 425 -9.05 -50.26 7.13
#